data_AF-A0A564Q3H4-F1
#
_entry.id   AF-A0A564Q3H4-F1
#
_cell.length_a   1.000
_cell.length_b   1.000
_cell.length_c   1.000
_cell.angle_alpha   90.00
_cell.angle_beta   90.00
_cell.angle_gamma   90.00
#
_symmetry.space_group_name_H-M   'P 1'
#
loop_
_entity.id
_entity.type
_entity.pdbx_description
1 polymer ?
#
loop_
_entity_poly.entity_id
_entity_poly.type
_entity_poly.pdbx_seq_one_letter_code
_entity_poly.pdbx_strand_id
1 'polypeptide(L)'
;MNEAKFDIFEPFDKDSCTLCGECFNKCPVMHLPLDKAKEEIERLVDGDETEHVLQRCTSCFACNFICPEHCNPTQLILDRWHEKYLREGLPLRALHYIPYNRPNFRTYVLERLPEDEKEILRSWNDLSPCEEIFYPGCNVITSPYLTKTKLLDGLEIRGSLDTCCGEMYYRMGLFEQVEQVAKRLKNYFEKLGVKKMIIPCTAGRNMFTNVLPKFGVKFNFEIQHLLPWLWERMEDGRIEIKKTVDITVTIQESCYGKMFGKNYLDLIRRILERIGVKVVEMEHCRECSLCCGIAGGFSPESAYSPTNLMLATIRSLKEAKRTKADAIVTYCAGCLQELSTVQTLYSTGMPIYHIIELLQMAIGEKPLRRNRERGRQLLLGVFRNQFPKLVSVERFYAEKIEKDFI
;
A
#
# COMPACT_ATOMS: atom_id res chain seq x y z
N MET A 1 -31.65 1.98 -7.88
CA MET A 1 -31.39 2.51 -6.52
C MET A 1 -30.45 3.68 -6.69
N ASN A 2 -30.86 4.88 -6.32
CA ASN A 2 -30.00 6.07 -6.39
C ASN A 2 -28.82 5.88 -5.43
N GLU A 3 -27.62 5.65 -5.98
CA GLU A 3 -26.35 5.69 -5.25
C GLU A 3 -26.07 7.15 -4.87
N ALA A 4 -26.66 7.63 -3.78
CA ALA A 4 -25.96 8.62 -2.97
C ALA A 4 -24.65 7.95 -2.56
N LYS A 5 -23.54 8.33 -3.21
CA LYS A 5 -22.23 7.72 -3.04
C LYS A 5 -21.84 7.73 -1.57
N PHE A 6 -21.94 6.58 -0.93
CA PHE A 6 -21.31 6.32 0.35
C PHE A 6 -19.80 6.58 0.19
N ASP A 7 -19.31 7.70 0.72
CA ASP A 7 -17.87 7.97 0.78
C ASP A 7 -17.29 7.31 2.03
N ILE A 8 -16.49 6.27 1.78
CA ILE A 8 -15.86 5.44 2.82
C ILE A 8 -14.76 6.16 3.60
N PHE A 9 -14.41 7.39 3.23
CA PHE A 9 -13.38 8.21 3.86
C PHE A 9 -13.96 9.38 4.65
N GLU A 10 -15.29 9.48 4.77
CA GLU A 10 -15.91 10.47 5.65
C GLU A 10 -15.69 10.11 7.13
N PRO A 11 -15.86 11.09 8.05
CA PRO A 11 -15.91 10.84 9.48
C PRO A 11 -16.88 9.72 9.85
N PHE A 12 -16.65 9.12 11.01
CA PHE A 12 -17.56 8.13 11.55
C PHE A 12 -18.93 8.75 11.86
N ASP A 13 -19.99 8.14 11.34
CA ASP A 13 -21.37 8.57 11.61
C ASP A 13 -21.88 7.89 12.88
N LYS A 14 -21.78 8.61 14.00
CA LYS A 14 -22.25 8.14 15.30
C LYS A 14 -23.78 8.06 15.37
N ASP A 15 -24.49 8.93 14.68
CA ASP A 15 -25.95 9.04 14.78
C ASP A 15 -26.64 7.88 14.06
N SER A 16 -26.06 7.40 12.96
CA SER A 16 -26.57 6.23 12.22
C SER A 16 -26.08 4.89 12.78
N CYS A 17 -25.07 4.88 13.67
CA CYS A 17 -24.49 3.63 14.16
C CYS A 17 -25.43 2.88 15.11
N THR A 18 -25.85 1.68 14.72
CA THR A 18 -26.74 0.81 15.53
C THR A 18 -26.00 -0.06 16.55
N LEU A 19 -24.67 0.09 16.67
CA LEU A 19 -23.82 -0.72 17.56
C LEU A 19 -23.96 -2.24 17.36
N CYS A 20 -24.40 -2.67 16.17
CA CYS A 20 -24.72 -4.07 15.89
C CYS A 20 -23.50 -5.02 15.93
N GLY A 21 -22.27 -4.50 15.83
CA GLY A 21 -21.02 -5.27 15.88
C GLY A 21 -20.63 -5.98 14.58
N GLU A 22 -21.46 -5.91 13.53
CA GLU A 22 -21.22 -6.60 12.24
C GLU A 22 -19.84 -6.29 11.63
N CYS A 23 -19.40 -5.04 11.76
CA CYS A 23 -18.10 -4.54 11.31
C CYS A 23 -16.90 -5.34 11.87
N PHE A 24 -17.00 -5.87 13.08
CA PHE A 24 -15.93 -6.64 13.74
C PHE A 24 -16.22 -8.14 13.76
N ASN A 25 -17.48 -8.54 13.74
CA ASN A 25 -17.87 -9.94 13.62
C ASN A 25 -17.49 -10.53 12.25
N LYS A 26 -17.82 -9.81 11.16
CA LYS A 26 -17.49 -10.21 9.78
C LYS A 26 -16.13 -9.68 9.32
N CYS A 27 -15.33 -9.10 10.22
CA CYS A 27 -14.00 -8.61 9.88
C CYS A 27 -13.10 -9.77 9.42
N PRO A 28 -12.50 -9.70 8.22
CA PRO A 28 -11.67 -10.78 7.66
C PRO A 28 -10.31 -10.96 8.38
N VAL A 29 -10.04 -10.14 9.39
CA VAL A 29 -8.82 -10.20 10.20
C VAL A 29 -9.13 -10.73 11.60
N MET A 30 -10.19 -10.20 12.22
CA MET A 30 -10.48 -10.39 13.65
C MET A 30 -11.50 -11.50 13.92
N HIS A 31 -12.56 -11.59 13.12
CA HIS A 31 -13.67 -12.55 13.28
C HIS A 31 -14.19 -12.65 14.73
N LEU A 32 -14.48 -11.51 15.36
CA LEU A 32 -14.90 -11.53 16.76
C LEU A 32 -16.27 -12.19 16.93
N PRO A 33 -16.51 -12.95 18.02
CA PRO A 33 -17.87 -13.33 18.41
C PRO A 33 -18.79 -12.11 18.45
N LEU A 34 -20.07 -12.25 18.08
CA LEU A 34 -20.95 -11.10 17.87
C LEU A 34 -21.18 -10.28 19.15
N ASP A 35 -21.31 -10.94 20.29
CA ASP A 35 -21.36 -10.33 21.62
C ASP A 35 -20.11 -9.47 21.88
N LYS A 36 -18.92 -10.02 21.63
CA LYS A 36 -17.67 -9.26 21.74
C LYS A 36 -17.55 -8.13 20.74
N ALA A 37 -18.03 -8.34 19.51
CA ALA A 37 -18.01 -7.32 18.49
C ALA A 37 -18.88 -6.09 18.85
N LYS A 38 -20.01 -6.32 19.55
CA LYS A 38 -20.88 -5.26 20.08
C LYS A 38 -20.19 -4.50 21.22
N GLU A 39 -19.64 -5.21 22.20
CA GLU A 39 -18.86 -4.60 23.29
C GLU A 39 -17.72 -3.71 22.76
N GLU A 40 -17.01 -4.18 21.71
CA GLU A 40 -15.88 -3.46 21.14
C GLU A 40 -16.30 -2.18 20.38
N ILE A 41 -17.42 -2.19 19.64
CA ILE A 41 -17.89 -0.97 18.96
C ILE A 41 -18.47 0.04 19.95
N GLU A 42 -19.14 -0.42 21.01
CA GLU A 42 -19.61 0.43 22.12
C GLU A 42 -18.45 1.19 22.76
N ARG A 43 -17.41 0.45 23.22
CA ARG A 43 -16.18 1.05 23.78
C ARG A 43 -15.55 2.05 22.84
N LEU A 44 -15.44 1.70 21.55
CA LEU A 44 -14.81 2.55 20.56
C LEU A 44 -15.57 3.88 20.37
N VAL A 45 -16.90 3.82 20.34
CA VAL A 45 -17.79 4.99 20.22
C VAL A 45 -17.74 5.87 21.47
N ASP A 46 -17.59 5.27 22.65
CA ASP A 46 -17.49 5.97 23.93
C ASP A 46 -16.10 6.57 24.20
N GLY A 47 -15.08 6.15 23.43
CA GLY A 47 -13.71 6.65 23.58
C GLY A 47 -12.83 5.78 24.47
N ASP A 48 -13.31 4.61 24.85
CA ASP A 48 -12.60 3.67 25.71
C ASP A 48 -11.57 2.84 24.93
N GLU A 49 -10.58 2.33 25.66
CA GLU A 49 -9.69 1.30 25.13
C GLU A 49 -10.48 0.01 24.89
N THR A 50 -10.31 -0.55 23.69
CA THR A 50 -10.89 -1.83 23.29
C THR A 50 -9.94 -2.97 23.66
N GLU A 51 -10.42 -4.20 23.75
CA GLU A 51 -9.58 -5.39 23.99
C GLU A 51 -8.90 -5.90 22.72
N HIS A 52 -9.54 -5.73 21.55
CA HIS A 52 -9.08 -6.32 20.31
C HIS A 52 -8.94 -5.33 19.16
N VAL A 53 -9.90 -4.44 18.97
CA VAL A 53 -10.01 -3.61 17.75
C VAL A 53 -8.81 -2.67 17.61
N LEU A 54 -8.49 -1.88 18.63
CA LEU A 54 -7.37 -0.93 18.59
C LEU A 54 -6.01 -1.61 18.48
N GLN A 55 -5.88 -2.87 18.91
CA GLN A 55 -4.63 -3.63 18.89
C GLN A 55 -4.44 -4.40 17.58
N ARG A 56 -5.51 -5.01 17.05
CA ARG A 56 -5.48 -5.99 15.94
C ARG A 56 -5.98 -5.44 14.61
N CYS A 57 -6.64 -4.27 14.60
CA CYS A 57 -7.08 -3.66 13.36
C CYS A 57 -5.87 -3.40 12.45
N THR A 58 -6.05 -3.68 11.17
CA THR A 58 -5.05 -3.43 10.13
C THR A 58 -5.43 -2.24 9.27
N SER A 59 -6.42 -1.41 9.64
CA SER A 59 -6.91 -0.26 8.87
C SER A 59 -7.16 -0.55 7.37
N CYS A 60 -7.71 -1.74 7.05
CA CYS A 60 -7.95 -2.19 5.68
C CYS A 60 -9.31 -1.78 5.09
N PHE A 61 -10.08 -0.98 5.83
CA PHE A 61 -11.39 -0.45 5.43
C PHE A 61 -12.49 -1.49 5.17
N ALA A 62 -12.27 -2.78 5.46
CA ALA A 62 -13.29 -3.82 5.26
C ALA A 62 -14.57 -3.52 6.06
N CYS A 63 -14.45 -3.04 7.29
CA CYS A 63 -15.60 -2.70 8.13
C CYS A 63 -16.49 -1.61 7.54
N ASN A 64 -15.97 -0.69 6.72
CA ASN A 64 -16.79 0.35 6.08
C ASN A 64 -17.72 -0.27 5.03
N PHE A 65 -17.27 -1.28 4.29
CA PHE A 65 -18.10 -2.03 3.33
C PHE A 65 -19.06 -3.01 3.99
N ILE A 66 -18.73 -3.50 5.19
CA ILE A 66 -19.55 -4.45 5.95
C ILE A 66 -20.67 -3.73 6.72
N CYS A 67 -20.43 -2.49 7.16
CA CYS A 67 -21.35 -1.74 7.99
C CYS A 67 -22.69 -1.55 7.25
N PRO A 68 -23.81 -2.06 7.79
CA PRO A 68 -25.12 -1.97 7.13
C PRO A 68 -25.62 -0.52 7.04
N GLU A 69 -25.22 0.32 8.00
CA GLU A 69 -25.59 1.73 8.09
C GLU A 69 -24.51 2.66 7.52
N HIS A 70 -23.46 2.11 6.90
CA HIS A 70 -22.44 2.90 6.23
C HIS A 70 -21.74 3.94 7.15
N CYS A 71 -21.49 3.60 8.42
CA CYS A 71 -21.00 4.55 9.43
C CYS A 71 -19.49 4.82 9.42
N ASN A 72 -18.70 4.31 8.47
CA ASN A 72 -17.23 4.46 8.43
C ASN A 72 -16.44 4.08 9.71
N PRO A 73 -16.57 2.85 10.27
CA PRO A 73 -15.87 2.46 11.50
C PRO A 73 -14.33 2.59 11.44
N THR A 74 -13.73 2.50 10.25
CA THR A 74 -12.27 2.67 10.12
C THR A 74 -11.81 4.05 10.54
N GLN A 75 -12.57 5.11 10.21
CA GLN A 75 -12.16 6.47 10.55
C GLN A 75 -12.15 6.66 12.07
N LEU A 76 -13.18 6.16 12.78
CA LEU A 76 -13.19 6.14 14.25
C LEU A 76 -11.97 5.44 14.84
N ILE A 77 -11.56 4.29 14.29
CA ILE A 77 -10.35 3.58 14.74
C ILE A 77 -9.09 4.45 14.54
N LEU A 78 -8.96 5.11 13.38
CA LEU A 78 -7.83 5.99 13.11
C LEU A 78 -7.82 7.21 14.04
N ASP A 79 -8.98 7.76 14.36
CA ASP A 79 -9.12 8.89 15.31
C ASP A 79 -8.69 8.47 16.72
N ARG A 80 -9.07 7.27 17.18
CA ARG A 80 -8.62 6.72 18.47
C ARG A 80 -7.13 6.44 18.50
N TRP A 81 -6.57 5.94 17.39
CA TRP A 81 -5.11 5.79 17.26
C TRP A 81 -4.39 7.13 17.28
N HIS A 82 -4.95 8.14 16.60
CA HIS A 82 -4.44 9.49 16.60
C HIS A 82 -4.39 10.10 18.02
N GLU A 83 -5.51 10.05 18.75
CA GLU A 83 -5.61 10.49 20.14
C GLU A 83 -4.57 9.81 21.04
N LYS A 84 -4.39 8.49 20.86
CA LYS A 84 -3.38 7.72 21.60
C LYS A 84 -1.95 8.18 21.28
N TYR A 85 -1.63 8.41 20.01
CA TYR A 85 -0.31 8.89 19.62
C TYR A 85 -0.02 10.32 20.06
N LEU A 86 -1.03 11.19 20.14
CA LEU A 86 -0.88 12.52 20.72
C LEU A 86 -0.58 12.49 22.23
N ARG A 87 -1.15 11.51 22.95
CA ARG A 87 -0.96 11.36 24.39
C ARG A 87 0.36 10.64 24.75
N GLU A 88 0.71 9.60 24.00
CA GLU A 88 1.78 8.66 24.39
C GLU A 88 2.99 8.71 23.45
N GLY A 89 2.87 9.32 22.28
CA GLY A 89 3.87 9.20 21.22
C GLY A 89 3.98 7.77 20.64
N LEU A 90 4.89 7.59 19.69
CA LEU A 90 5.18 6.33 19.03
C LEU A 90 6.30 5.56 19.73
N PRO A 91 6.25 4.22 19.80
CA PRO A 91 7.38 3.42 20.26
C PRO A 91 8.64 3.66 19.41
N LEU A 92 9.83 3.71 20.03
CA LEU A 92 11.09 3.99 19.34
C LEU A 92 11.38 3.05 18.14
N ARG A 93 10.89 1.80 18.20
CA ARG A 93 10.97 0.83 17.08
C ARG A 93 10.34 1.34 15.77
N ALA A 94 9.31 2.19 15.85
CA ALA A 94 8.62 2.72 14.67
C ALA A 94 9.50 3.68 13.84
N LEU A 95 10.54 4.28 14.43
CA LEU A 95 11.43 5.23 13.75
C LEU A 95 11.98 4.71 12.41
N HIS A 96 12.31 3.41 12.35
CA HIS A 96 12.88 2.80 11.14
C HIS A 96 11.88 2.71 9.98
N TYR A 97 10.58 2.85 10.25
CA TYR A 97 9.53 2.77 9.24
C TYR A 97 8.96 4.13 8.87
N ILE A 98 9.15 5.18 9.67
CA ILE A 98 8.59 6.50 9.36
C ILE A 98 9.12 7.04 8.01
N PRO A 99 8.24 7.36 7.02
CA PRO A 99 8.66 7.65 5.64
C PRO A 99 9.59 8.84 5.45
N TYR A 100 9.57 9.85 6.32
CA TYR A 100 10.47 11.02 6.24
C TYR A 100 11.53 11.05 7.33
N ASN A 101 11.51 10.10 8.27
CA ASN A 101 12.61 9.92 9.19
C ASN A 101 13.79 9.29 8.45
N ARG A 102 15.00 9.79 8.67
CA ARG A 102 16.22 9.35 7.96
C ARG A 102 17.33 9.11 8.99
N PRO A 103 18.02 7.96 8.96
CA PRO A 103 17.84 6.83 8.06
C PRO A 103 16.58 5.99 8.39
N ASN A 104 16.02 5.33 7.38
CA ASN A 104 14.91 4.38 7.52
C ASN A 104 15.09 3.16 6.61
N PHE A 105 14.12 2.25 6.60
CA PHE A 105 14.19 1.01 5.83
C PHE A 105 14.36 1.22 4.32
N ARG A 106 13.79 2.31 3.77
CA ARG A 106 13.95 2.63 2.35
C ARG A 106 15.34 3.20 2.08
N THR A 107 15.84 4.14 2.87
CA THR A 107 17.21 4.66 2.67
C THR A 107 18.26 3.57 2.80
N TYR A 108 18.05 2.62 3.71
CA TYR A 108 18.92 1.45 3.86
C TYR A 108 19.03 0.65 2.55
N VAL A 109 17.91 0.46 1.83
CA VAL A 109 17.91 -0.18 0.51
C VAL A 109 18.59 0.69 -0.53
N LEU A 110 18.25 1.97 -0.59
CA LEU A 110 18.76 2.90 -1.61
C LEU A 110 20.29 3.02 -1.62
N GLU A 111 20.90 3.10 -0.43
CA GLU A 111 22.36 3.11 -0.27
C GLU A 111 23.04 1.87 -0.89
N ARG A 112 22.32 0.75 -0.95
CA ARG A 112 22.78 -0.59 -1.35
C ARG A 112 22.24 -1.01 -2.72
N LEU A 113 21.61 -0.11 -3.46
CA LEU A 113 21.27 -0.37 -4.85
C LEU A 113 22.55 -0.47 -5.70
N PRO A 114 22.56 -1.34 -6.73
CA PRO A 114 23.60 -1.36 -7.73
C PRO A 114 23.59 -0.06 -8.55
N GLU A 115 24.72 0.25 -9.18
CA GLU A 115 24.93 1.55 -9.82
C GLU A 115 23.93 1.81 -10.95
N ASP A 116 23.56 0.78 -11.70
CA ASP A 116 22.59 0.84 -12.79
C ASP A 116 21.15 1.21 -12.34
N GLU A 117 20.84 1.06 -11.06
CA GLU A 117 19.59 1.51 -10.44
C GLU A 117 19.76 2.87 -9.76
N LYS A 118 20.94 3.17 -9.20
CA LYS A 118 21.27 4.51 -8.67
C LYS A 118 21.22 5.58 -9.76
N GLU A 119 21.72 5.27 -10.94
CA GLU A 119 21.65 6.15 -12.12
C GLU A 119 20.20 6.46 -12.51
N ILE A 120 19.31 5.47 -12.48
CA ILE A 120 17.87 5.68 -12.69
C ILE A 120 17.30 6.64 -11.64
N LEU A 121 17.60 6.42 -10.35
CA LEU A 121 17.06 7.29 -9.31
C LEU A 121 17.57 8.73 -9.44
N ARG A 122 18.82 8.92 -9.89
CA ARG A 122 19.36 10.26 -10.19
C ARG A 122 18.61 10.94 -11.33
N SER A 123 18.24 10.21 -12.38
CA SER A 123 17.49 10.80 -13.51
C SER A 123 16.05 11.17 -13.16
N TRP A 124 15.45 10.53 -12.15
CA TRP A 124 14.10 10.87 -11.68
C TRP A 124 14.05 12.12 -10.80
N ASN A 125 15.20 12.52 -10.24
CA ASN A 125 15.31 13.70 -9.39
C ASN A 125 15.49 14.97 -10.23
N ASP A 126 14.56 15.18 -11.16
CA ASP A 126 14.47 16.35 -12.02
C ASP A 126 13.22 17.16 -11.65
N LEU A 127 13.38 18.48 -11.57
CA LEU A 127 12.32 19.44 -11.25
C LEU A 127 11.93 20.29 -12.46
N SER A 128 12.43 19.96 -13.66
CA SER A 128 12.01 20.59 -14.90
C SER A 128 10.52 20.32 -15.18
N PRO A 129 9.79 21.27 -15.81
CA PRO A 129 8.38 21.08 -16.11
C PRO A 129 8.10 19.81 -16.91
N CYS A 130 7.06 19.08 -16.53
CA CYS A 130 6.64 17.83 -17.13
C CYS A 130 5.13 17.62 -16.95
N GLU A 131 4.35 17.72 -18.03
CA GLU A 131 2.88 17.69 -17.95
C GLU A 131 2.31 16.28 -17.73
N GLU A 132 2.93 15.24 -18.29
CA GLU A 132 2.55 13.83 -18.09
C GLU A 132 3.69 13.08 -17.41
N ILE A 133 3.43 12.59 -16.19
CA ILE A 133 4.45 11.90 -15.40
C ILE A 133 4.02 10.48 -15.03
N PHE A 134 5.02 9.60 -14.91
CA PHE A 134 4.92 8.40 -14.10
C PHE A 134 5.45 8.72 -12.69
N TYR A 135 4.56 8.74 -11.71
CA TYR A 135 4.93 8.94 -10.31
C TYR A 135 5.30 7.60 -9.68
N PRO A 136 6.59 7.32 -9.39
CA PRO A 136 7.02 6.01 -8.90
C PRO A 136 6.56 5.77 -7.45
N GLY A 137 6.34 6.86 -6.69
CA GLY A 137 6.12 6.80 -5.25
C GLY A 137 7.27 6.15 -4.50
N CYS A 138 7.12 6.01 -3.18
CA CYS A 138 8.19 5.54 -2.32
C CYS A 138 8.55 4.05 -2.50
N ASN A 139 7.66 3.22 -3.05
CA ASN A 139 7.89 1.78 -3.17
C ASN A 139 8.62 1.41 -4.47
N VAL A 140 8.27 2.00 -5.63
CA VAL A 140 9.03 1.75 -6.88
C VAL A 140 10.42 2.34 -6.82
N ILE A 141 10.65 3.42 -6.05
CA ILE A 141 12.00 3.96 -5.78
C ILE A 141 12.93 2.93 -5.12
N THR A 142 12.41 1.94 -4.41
CA THR A 142 13.24 0.84 -3.87
C THR A 142 13.40 -0.35 -4.83
N SER A 143 12.71 -0.32 -5.96
CA SER A 143 12.72 -1.35 -7.00
C SER A 143 12.72 -0.73 -8.41
N PRO A 144 13.62 0.23 -8.71
CA PRO A 144 13.61 0.95 -9.98
C PRO A 144 13.88 0.03 -11.17
N TYR A 145 14.47 -1.15 -10.98
CA TYR A 145 14.55 -2.17 -12.04
C TYR A 145 13.21 -2.52 -12.68
N LEU A 146 12.07 -2.35 -11.98
CA LEU A 146 10.73 -2.59 -12.53
C LEU A 146 10.39 -1.64 -13.70
N THR A 147 11.06 -0.50 -13.81
CA THR A 147 10.80 0.49 -14.86
C THR A 147 11.70 0.33 -16.07
N LYS A 148 12.65 -0.62 -16.04
CA LYS A 148 13.52 -0.94 -17.20
C LYS A 148 12.75 -1.81 -18.20
N THR A 149 11.74 -1.23 -18.86
CA THR A 149 10.84 -1.94 -19.77
C THR A 149 10.23 -1.00 -20.80
N LYS A 150 9.99 -1.50 -22.02
CA LYS A 150 9.25 -0.76 -23.07
C LYS A 150 7.78 -0.53 -22.74
N LEU A 151 7.23 -1.23 -21.75
CA LEU A 151 5.84 -1.02 -21.32
C LEU A 151 5.58 0.42 -20.85
N LEU A 152 6.63 1.13 -20.41
CA LEU A 152 6.56 2.49 -19.91
C LEU A 152 7.13 3.51 -20.91
N ASP A 153 7.39 3.11 -22.16
CA ASP A 153 7.92 4.01 -23.19
C ASP A 153 6.98 5.22 -23.38
N GLY A 154 7.60 6.40 -23.47
CA GLY A 154 6.89 7.68 -23.57
C GLY A 154 6.40 8.25 -22.23
N LEU A 155 6.68 7.60 -21.09
CA LEU A 155 6.46 8.20 -19.78
C LEU A 155 7.75 8.75 -19.19
N GLU A 156 7.69 10.00 -18.74
CA GLU A 156 8.73 10.61 -17.93
C GLU A 156 8.52 10.26 -16.46
N ILE A 157 9.50 9.59 -15.85
CA ILE A 157 9.43 9.23 -14.42
C ILE A 157 10.01 10.40 -13.61
N ARG A 158 9.22 10.89 -12.64
CA ARG A 158 9.61 12.01 -11.75
C ARG A 158 9.30 11.66 -10.30
N GLY A 159 10.32 11.69 -9.45
CA GLY A 159 10.12 11.48 -8.02
C GLY A 159 11.38 11.09 -7.24
N SER A 160 11.31 11.30 -5.93
CA SER A 160 12.33 10.91 -4.95
C SER A 160 11.66 10.38 -3.68
N LEU A 161 12.45 9.90 -2.70
CA LEU A 161 11.87 9.46 -1.42
C LEU A 161 11.11 10.59 -0.70
N ASP A 162 11.39 11.85 -1.04
CA ASP A 162 10.70 12.98 -0.43
C ASP A 162 9.35 13.28 -1.07
N THR A 163 9.02 12.58 -2.16
CA THR A 163 7.71 12.60 -2.79
C THR A 163 6.78 11.50 -2.27
N CYS A 164 7.05 10.88 -1.12
CA CYS A 164 6.17 9.86 -0.53
C CYS A 164 4.72 10.37 -0.34
N CYS A 165 3.71 9.56 -0.71
CA CYS A 165 2.30 9.94 -0.63
C CYS A 165 1.73 10.04 0.81
N GLY A 166 2.50 9.63 1.83
CA GLY A 166 2.07 9.72 3.23
C GLY A 166 1.07 8.65 3.70
N GLU A 167 0.81 7.59 2.91
CA GLU A 167 -0.17 6.56 3.26
C GLU A 167 0.08 5.91 4.63
N MET A 168 1.34 5.68 4.97
CA MET A 168 1.73 5.10 6.24
C MET A 168 1.38 6.02 7.42
N TYR A 169 1.48 7.35 7.27
CA TYR A 169 1.05 8.28 8.31
C TYR A 169 -0.47 8.21 8.49
N TYR A 170 -1.22 8.25 7.39
CA TYR A 170 -2.68 8.22 7.44
C TYR A 170 -3.20 6.97 8.12
N ARG A 171 -2.68 5.79 7.74
CA ARG A 171 -3.12 4.52 8.34
C ARG A 171 -2.66 4.28 9.76
N MET A 172 -1.75 5.10 10.27
CA MET A 172 -1.38 5.15 11.69
C MET A 172 -2.14 6.24 12.46
N GLY A 173 -2.97 7.08 11.82
CA GLY A 173 -3.59 8.22 12.51
C GLY A 173 -2.60 9.35 12.81
N LEU A 174 -1.52 9.50 12.05
CA LEU A 174 -0.55 10.60 12.19
C LEU A 174 -0.96 11.78 11.29
N PHE A 175 -2.10 12.38 11.60
CA PHE A 175 -2.80 13.33 10.73
C PHE A 175 -2.04 14.64 10.46
N GLU A 176 -1.26 15.14 11.43
CA GLU A 176 -0.41 16.32 11.23
C GLU A 176 0.68 16.08 10.19
N GLN A 177 1.22 14.86 10.12
CA GLN A 177 2.19 14.49 9.10
C GLN A 177 1.52 14.33 7.73
N VAL A 178 0.27 13.84 7.68
CA VAL A 178 -0.50 13.77 6.43
C VAL A 178 -0.72 15.16 5.85
N GLU A 179 -1.09 16.15 6.68
CA GLU A 179 -1.27 17.54 6.25
C GLU A 179 0.03 18.14 5.68
N GLN A 180 1.16 17.88 6.32
CA GLN A 180 2.48 18.32 5.83
C GLN A 180 2.83 17.68 4.49
N VAL A 181 2.60 16.37 4.34
CA VAL A 181 2.79 15.65 3.08
C VAL A 181 1.88 16.21 1.98
N ALA A 182 0.62 16.51 2.30
CA ALA A 182 -0.34 17.07 1.37
C ALA A 182 0.17 18.37 0.75
N LYS A 183 0.57 19.33 1.59
CA LYS A 183 1.14 20.64 1.17
C LYS A 183 2.41 20.47 0.34
N ARG A 184 3.31 19.60 0.81
CA ARG A 184 4.57 19.29 0.14
C ARG A 184 4.34 18.76 -1.29
N LEU A 185 3.46 17.77 -1.45
CA LEU A 185 3.18 17.17 -2.74
C LEU A 185 2.46 18.14 -3.69
N LYS A 186 1.56 18.97 -3.17
CA LYS A 186 0.94 20.04 -3.95
C LYS A 186 2.01 20.94 -4.59
N ASN A 187 2.94 21.45 -3.78
CA ASN A 187 4.02 22.31 -4.27
C ASN A 187 4.90 21.60 -5.33
N TYR A 188 5.19 20.32 -5.14
CA TYR A 188 5.98 19.53 -6.09
C TYR A 188 5.31 19.41 -7.46
N PHE A 189 4.04 18.99 -7.49
CA PHE A 189 3.33 18.79 -8.76
C PHE A 189 2.97 20.11 -9.44
N GLU A 190 2.72 21.18 -8.68
CA GLU A 190 2.53 22.53 -9.22
C GLU A 190 3.83 23.06 -9.86
N LYS A 191 5.00 22.86 -9.21
CA LYS A 191 6.31 23.23 -9.77
C LYS A 191 6.61 22.52 -11.09
N LEU A 192 6.25 21.24 -11.18
CA LEU A 192 6.38 20.46 -12.41
C LEU A 192 5.33 20.80 -13.48
N GLY A 193 4.24 21.47 -13.13
CA GLY A 193 3.15 21.76 -14.08
C GLY A 193 2.40 20.50 -14.54
N VAL A 194 2.24 19.50 -13.66
CA VAL A 194 1.60 18.22 -13.99
C VAL A 194 0.13 18.40 -14.36
N LYS A 195 -0.27 17.78 -15.48
CA LYS A 195 -1.66 17.67 -15.96
C LYS A 195 -2.18 16.23 -15.95
N LYS A 196 -1.29 15.24 -16.02
CA LYS A 196 -1.63 13.82 -15.93
C LYS A 196 -0.57 13.03 -15.17
N MET A 197 -1.01 12.18 -14.25
CA MET A 197 -0.14 11.33 -13.43
C MET A 197 -0.56 9.86 -13.55
N ILE A 198 0.38 9.04 -13.97
CA ILE A 198 0.28 7.58 -13.95
C ILE A 198 0.92 7.09 -12.66
N ILE A 199 0.18 6.29 -11.89
CA ILE A 199 0.62 5.81 -10.57
C ILE A 199 0.54 4.28 -10.46
N PRO A 200 1.64 3.57 -10.15
CA PRO A 200 1.66 2.11 -10.03
C PRO A 200 1.23 1.62 -8.64
N CYS A 201 1.01 2.53 -7.69
CA CYS A 201 0.65 2.21 -6.32
C CYS A 201 -0.83 2.48 -6.08
N THR A 202 -1.60 1.45 -5.74
CA THR A 202 -3.00 1.56 -5.33
C THR A 202 -3.20 2.45 -4.10
N ALA A 203 -2.35 2.27 -3.08
CA ALA A 203 -2.32 3.13 -1.89
C ALA A 203 -2.05 4.59 -2.28
N GLY A 204 -1.09 4.82 -3.18
CA GLY A 204 -0.80 6.15 -3.70
C GLY A 204 -1.99 6.77 -4.41
N ARG A 205 -2.64 6.03 -5.33
CA ARG A 205 -3.86 6.52 -6.00
C ARG A 205 -4.92 6.92 -4.99
N ASN A 206 -5.18 6.08 -3.99
CA ASN A 206 -6.16 6.38 -2.95
C ASN A 206 -5.80 7.65 -2.16
N MET A 207 -4.52 7.83 -1.83
CA MET A 207 -4.06 9.03 -1.14
C MET A 207 -4.38 10.29 -1.96
N PHE A 208 -4.03 10.30 -3.25
CA PHE A 208 -4.26 11.48 -4.09
C PHE A 208 -5.73 11.75 -4.41
N THR A 209 -6.56 10.71 -4.57
CA THR A 209 -7.96 10.89 -4.97
C THR A 209 -8.91 11.10 -3.80
N ASN A 210 -8.68 10.46 -2.65
CA ASN A 210 -9.67 10.39 -1.57
C ASN A 210 -9.19 10.95 -0.23
N VAL A 211 -7.90 10.78 0.11
CA VAL A 211 -7.39 11.14 1.44
C VAL A 211 -6.84 12.56 1.46
N LEU A 212 -5.77 12.84 0.72
CA LEU A 212 -5.11 14.15 0.70
C LEU A 212 -6.06 15.32 0.40
N PRO A 213 -7.09 15.18 -0.46
CA PRO A 213 -8.12 16.21 -0.62
C PRO A 213 -8.81 16.67 0.67
N LYS A 214 -8.97 15.78 1.65
CA LYS A 214 -9.55 16.09 2.96
C LYS A 214 -8.58 16.83 3.89
N PHE A 215 -7.30 16.87 3.52
CA PHE A 215 -6.23 17.61 4.21
C PHE A 215 -5.90 18.95 3.52
N GLY A 216 -6.88 19.55 2.85
CA GLY A 216 -6.81 20.94 2.36
C GLY A 216 -6.02 21.15 1.07
N VAL A 217 -5.72 20.09 0.30
CA VAL A 217 -5.06 20.22 -1.01
C VAL A 217 -5.93 19.70 -2.14
N LYS A 218 -6.01 20.43 -3.25
CA LYS A 218 -6.72 19.96 -4.44
C LYS A 218 -5.71 19.76 -5.56
N PHE A 219 -5.63 18.54 -6.08
CA PHE A 219 -4.83 18.23 -7.26
C PHE A 219 -5.69 18.46 -8.51
N ASN A 220 -5.29 19.40 -9.37
CA ASN A 220 -6.03 19.76 -10.58
C ASN A 220 -5.44 19.04 -11.82
N PHE A 221 -5.21 17.73 -11.71
CA PHE A 221 -4.68 16.91 -12.79
C PHE A 221 -5.33 15.52 -12.81
N GLU A 222 -5.27 14.85 -13.95
CA GLU A 222 -5.78 13.49 -14.11
C GLU A 222 -4.91 12.48 -13.35
N ILE A 223 -5.54 11.62 -12.55
CA ILE A 223 -4.84 10.55 -11.80
C ILE A 223 -5.31 9.20 -12.31
N GLN A 224 -4.42 8.48 -12.98
CA GLN A 224 -4.72 7.16 -13.55
C GLN A 224 -3.84 6.09 -12.91
N HIS A 225 -4.45 4.98 -12.47
CA HIS A 225 -3.65 3.83 -12.02
C HIS A 225 -2.98 3.15 -13.21
N LEU A 226 -1.81 2.54 -12.98
CA LEU A 226 -1.05 1.82 -14.00
C LEU A 226 -1.84 0.73 -14.73
N LEU A 227 -2.68 -0.06 -14.02
CA LEU A 227 -3.46 -1.14 -14.65
C LEU A 227 -4.41 -0.65 -15.76
N PRO A 228 -5.33 0.31 -15.55
CA PRO A 228 -6.11 0.91 -16.63
C PRO A 228 -5.26 1.45 -17.78
N TRP A 229 -4.16 2.16 -17.46
CA TRP A 229 -3.27 2.74 -18.46
C TRP A 229 -2.57 1.67 -19.34
N LEU A 230 -2.15 0.55 -18.73
CA LEU A 230 -1.59 -0.59 -19.46
C LEU A 230 -2.65 -1.26 -20.33
N TRP A 231 -3.86 -1.45 -19.78
CA TRP A 231 -4.96 -2.06 -20.50
C TRP A 231 -5.36 -1.25 -21.74
N GLU A 232 -5.48 0.07 -21.62
CA GLU A 232 -5.76 0.97 -22.76
C GLU A 232 -4.72 0.79 -23.88
N ARG A 233 -3.44 0.72 -23.52
CA ARG A 233 -2.34 0.50 -24.46
C ARG A 233 -2.31 -0.90 -25.08
N MET A 234 -2.82 -1.91 -24.38
CA MET A 234 -2.97 -3.25 -24.93
C MET A 234 -4.13 -3.30 -25.94
N GLU A 235 -5.21 -2.58 -25.67
CA GLU A 235 -6.40 -2.56 -26.54
C GLU A 235 -6.20 -1.72 -27.80
N ASP A 236 -5.43 -0.62 -27.73
CA ASP A 236 -5.10 0.20 -28.90
C ASP A 236 -3.88 -0.28 -29.70
N GLY A 237 -3.26 -1.38 -29.28
CA GLY A 237 -2.14 -2.01 -29.98
C GLY A 237 -0.76 -1.39 -29.73
N ARG A 238 -0.64 -0.37 -28.87
CA ARG A 238 0.69 0.17 -28.46
C ARG A 238 1.51 -0.84 -27.67
N ILE A 239 0.86 -1.75 -26.93
CA ILE A 239 1.48 -2.91 -26.28
C ILE A 239 1.04 -4.17 -27.03
N GLU A 240 1.95 -4.68 -27.86
CA GLU A 240 1.73 -5.91 -28.62
C GLU A 240 2.20 -7.13 -27.82
N ILE A 241 1.29 -8.08 -27.58
CA ILE A 241 1.61 -9.36 -26.93
C ILE A 241 2.25 -10.30 -27.96
N LYS A 242 3.53 -10.59 -27.77
CA LYS A 242 4.34 -11.39 -28.71
C LYS A 242 4.40 -12.86 -28.33
N LYS A 243 4.22 -13.16 -27.04
CA LYS A 243 4.33 -14.50 -26.47
C LYS A 243 3.32 -14.68 -25.35
N THR A 244 2.81 -15.89 -25.22
CA THR A 244 2.08 -16.33 -24.03
C THR A 244 3.07 -16.64 -22.91
N VAL A 245 2.67 -16.37 -21.67
CA VAL A 245 3.50 -16.67 -20.49
C VAL A 245 3.27 -18.10 -19.99
N ASP A 246 2.07 -18.65 -20.19
CA ASP A 246 1.69 -20.06 -19.94
C ASP A 246 2.03 -20.57 -18.53
N ILE A 247 1.67 -19.80 -17.51
CA ILE A 247 1.78 -20.19 -16.09
C ILE A 247 0.44 -20.05 -15.39
N THR A 248 0.26 -20.76 -14.29
CA THR A 248 -0.86 -20.57 -13.36
C THR A 248 -0.41 -19.65 -12.22
N VAL A 249 -1.16 -18.58 -11.94
CA VAL A 249 -0.85 -17.64 -10.86
C VAL A 249 -2.01 -17.51 -9.88
N THR A 250 -1.68 -17.17 -8.64
CA THR A 250 -2.63 -16.58 -7.69
C THR A 250 -2.32 -15.11 -7.48
N ILE A 251 -3.35 -14.29 -7.26
CA ILE A 251 -3.20 -12.84 -7.16
C ILE A 251 -3.15 -12.42 -5.68
N GLN A 252 -2.06 -11.79 -5.25
CA GLN A 252 -2.10 -10.93 -4.07
C GLN A 252 -2.71 -9.59 -4.48
N GLU A 253 -3.99 -9.42 -4.19
CA GLU A 253 -4.66 -8.14 -4.40
C GLU A 253 -4.23 -7.11 -3.35
N SER A 254 -4.25 -5.85 -3.75
CA SER A 254 -4.03 -4.76 -2.81
C SER A 254 -5.30 -4.49 -2.02
N CYS A 255 -5.17 -4.26 -0.71
CA CYS A 255 -6.29 -3.89 0.16
C CYS A 255 -7.05 -2.62 -0.29
N TYR A 256 -6.41 -1.73 -1.07
CA TYR A 256 -7.06 -0.57 -1.67
C TYR A 256 -7.80 -0.88 -2.98
N GLY A 257 -7.56 -2.02 -3.61
CA GLY A 257 -8.15 -2.38 -4.91
C GLY A 257 -9.68 -2.38 -4.89
N LYS A 258 -10.29 -2.86 -3.79
CA LYS A 258 -11.74 -2.90 -3.61
C LYS A 258 -12.42 -1.53 -3.64
N MET A 259 -11.68 -0.48 -3.31
CA MET A 259 -12.19 0.90 -3.31
C MET A 259 -12.30 1.48 -4.72
N PHE A 260 -11.67 0.84 -5.71
CA PHE A 260 -11.76 1.23 -7.12
C PHE A 260 -12.88 0.50 -7.87
N GLY A 261 -13.66 -0.32 -7.16
CA GLY A 261 -14.82 -1.02 -7.69
C GLY A 261 -14.51 -2.32 -8.43
N LYS A 262 -15.57 -3.09 -8.68
CA LYS A 262 -15.49 -4.43 -9.28
C LYS A 262 -14.76 -4.46 -10.62
N ASN A 263 -15.00 -3.47 -11.49
CA ASN A 263 -14.34 -3.39 -12.80
C ASN A 263 -12.82 -3.30 -12.69
N TYR A 264 -12.30 -2.60 -11.67
CA TYR A 264 -10.86 -2.51 -11.42
C TYR A 264 -10.31 -3.85 -10.89
N LEU A 265 -11.05 -4.53 -10.02
CA LEU A 265 -10.67 -5.86 -9.52
C LEU A 265 -10.66 -6.91 -10.65
N ASP A 266 -11.60 -6.83 -11.59
CA ASP A 266 -11.62 -7.70 -12.77
C ASP A 266 -10.48 -7.41 -13.75
N LEU A 267 -9.98 -6.16 -13.77
CA LEU A 267 -8.99 -5.73 -14.75
C LEU A 267 -7.67 -6.50 -14.66
N ILE A 268 -7.18 -6.80 -13.45
CA ILE A 268 -5.93 -7.57 -13.30
C ILE A 268 -6.09 -8.98 -13.89
N ARG A 269 -7.25 -9.62 -13.74
CA ARG A 269 -7.54 -10.95 -14.29
C ARG A 269 -7.57 -10.90 -15.80
N ARG A 270 -8.28 -9.91 -16.38
CA ARG A 270 -8.32 -9.68 -17.82
C ARG A 270 -6.93 -9.45 -18.42
N ILE A 271 -6.08 -8.67 -17.76
CA ILE A 271 -4.69 -8.45 -18.19
C ILE A 271 -3.91 -9.77 -18.18
N LEU A 272 -4.01 -10.56 -17.10
CA LEU A 272 -3.33 -11.85 -16.97
C LEU A 272 -3.80 -12.86 -18.03
N GLU A 273 -5.11 -12.99 -18.21
CA GLU A 273 -5.70 -13.87 -19.23
C GLU A 273 -5.26 -13.46 -20.65
N ARG A 274 -5.19 -12.16 -20.94
CA ARG A 274 -4.74 -11.63 -22.25
C ARG A 274 -3.30 -12.00 -22.58
N ILE A 275 -2.47 -12.30 -21.57
CA ILE A 275 -1.08 -12.76 -21.77
C ILE A 275 -0.91 -14.29 -21.60
N GLY A 276 -2.01 -15.05 -21.63
CA GLY A 276 -1.99 -16.50 -21.52
C GLY A 276 -1.73 -17.03 -20.11
N VAL A 277 -1.92 -16.21 -19.08
CA VAL A 277 -1.80 -16.64 -17.68
C VAL A 277 -3.14 -17.16 -17.16
N LYS A 278 -3.13 -18.32 -16.52
CA LYS A 278 -4.29 -18.87 -15.82
C LYS A 278 -4.34 -18.34 -14.40
N VAL A 279 -5.49 -17.82 -13.96
CA VAL A 279 -5.69 -17.34 -12.58
C VAL A 279 -6.37 -18.42 -11.75
N VAL A 280 -5.84 -18.67 -10.55
CA VAL A 280 -6.49 -19.43 -9.48
C VAL A 280 -6.64 -18.51 -8.28
N GLU A 281 -7.86 -18.39 -7.79
CA GLU A 281 -8.17 -17.48 -6.68
C GLU A 281 -7.71 -18.03 -5.33
N MET A 282 -7.31 -17.12 -4.44
CA MET A 282 -7.21 -17.41 -3.01
C MET A 282 -8.61 -17.47 -2.38
N GLU A 283 -8.70 -18.01 -1.16
CA GLU A 283 -9.93 -18.04 -0.36
C GLU A 283 -10.50 -16.63 -0.17
N HIS A 284 -9.62 -15.67 0.12
CA HIS A 284 -9.88 -14.25 0.23
C HIS A 284 -9.42 -13.52 -1.02
N CYS A 285 -10.38 -13.20 -1.89
CA CYS A 285 -10.16 -12.39 -3.07
C CYS A 285 -11.22 -11.27 -3.17
N ARG A 286 -10.98 -10.34 -4.09
CA ARG A 286 -11.83 -9.22 -4.45
C ARG A 286 -12.14 -8.31 -3.26
N GLU A 287 -13.41 -8.05 -2.99
CA GLU A 287 -13.88 -7.24 -1.86
C GLU A 287 -13.45 -7.82 -0.50
N CYS A 288 -13.21 -9.13 -0.44
CA CYS A 288 -12.76 -9.87 0.73
C CYS A 288 -11.23 -10.00 0.83
N SER A 289 -10.46 -9.46 -0.12
CA SER A 289 -8.99 -9.60 -0.15
C SER A 289 -8.31 -9.15 1.15
N LEU A 290 -7.37 -9.98 1.61
CA LEU A 290 -6.54 -9.68 2.76
C LEU A 290 -5.39 -8.74 2.39
N CYS A 291 -4.93 -7.97 3.37
CA CYS A 291 -3.66 -7.24 3.25
C CYS A 291 -2.50 -8.23 3.03
N CYS A 292 -1.49 -7.80 2.28
CA CYS A 292 -0.24 -8.56 2.13
C CYS A 292 0.52 -8.77 3.45
N GLY A 293 0.16 -8.04 4.51
CA GLY A 293 0.74 -8.13 5.86
C GLY A 293 1.42 -6.85 6.34
N ILE A 294 1.75 -5.92 5.42
CA ILE A 294 2.39 -4.62 5.76
C ILE A 294 1.56 -3.82 6.77
N ALA A 295 0.23 -3.96 6.70
CA ALA A 295 -0.68 -3.25 7.60
C ALA A 295 -0.76 -3.85 9.01
N GLY A 296 -0.18 -5.03 9.22
CA GLY A 296 0.04 -5.58 10.56
C GLY A 296 0.95 -4.70 11.42
N GLY A 297 1.62 -3.69 10.83
CA GLY A 297 2.44 -2.71 11.55
C GLY A 297 1.72 -1.42 11.99
N PHE A 298 0.49 -1.15 11.55
CA PHE A 298 -0.07 0.21 11.70
C PHE A 298 -0.73 0.51 13.04
N SER A 299 -1.20 -0.51 13.78
CA SER A 299 -1.81 -0.27 15.08
C SER A 299 -0.79 0.27 16.09
N PRO A 300 -1.20 1.09 17.07
CA PRO A 300 -0.34 1.56 18.16
C PRO A 300 0.41 0.47 18.90
N GLU A 301 -0.27 -0.66 19.12
CA GLU A 301 0.33 -1.82 19.79
C GLU A 301 1.43 -2.46 18.93
N SER A 302 1.17 -2.63 17.63
CA SER A 302 2.15 -3.19 16.72
C SER A 302 3.31 -2.23 16.48
N ALA A 303 3.02 -1.02 16.03
CA ALA A 303 3.98 0.04 15.69
C ALA A 303 5.17 -0.51 14.88
N TYR A 304 4.85 -1.24 13.81
CA TYR A 304 5.77 -1.99 12.96
C TYR A 304 6.70 -2.97 13.69
N SER A 305 6.20 -3.63 14.72
CA SER A 305 6.83 -4.82 15.29
C SER A 305 7.14 -5.83 14.17
N PRO A 306 8.42 -6.22 13.96
CA PRO A 306 8.80 -7.19 12.95
C PRO A 306 8.03 -8.50 13.05
N THR A 307 7.75 -8.94 14.28
CA THR A 307 7.00 -10.17 14.54
C THR A 307 5.57 -10.06 14.03
N ASN A 308 4.88 -8.94 14.30
CA ASN A 308 3.50 -8.77 13.87
C ASN A 308 3.38 -8.62 12.34
N LEU A 309 4.29 -7.86 11.73
CA LEU A 309 4.42 -7.77 10.27
C LEU A 309 4.64 -9.16 9.66
N MET A 310 5.64 -9.90 10.17
CA MET A 310 5.97 -11.24 9.69
C MET A 310 4.79 -12.21 9.82
N LEU A 311 4.11 -12.24 10.97
CA LEU A 311 2.96 -13.12 11.19
C LEU A 311 1.78 -12.78 10.28
N ALA A 312 1.49 -11.49 10.08
CA ALA A 312 0.46 -11.04 9.15
C ALA A 312 0.80 -11.45 7.71
N THR A 313 2.04 -11.27 7.28
CA THR A 313 2.49 -11.64 5.93
C THR A 313 2.51 -13.16 5.71
N ILE A 314 2.89 -13.94 6.75
CA ILE A 314 2.84 -15.42 6.70
C ILE A 314 1.40 -15.92 6.50
N ARG A 315 0.39 -15.25 7.07
CA ARG A 315 -1.02 -15.61 6.83
C ARG A 315 -1.35 -15.55 5.33
N SER A 316 -1.02 -14.44 4.67
CA SER A 316 -1.26 -14.26 3.24
C SER A 316 -0.43 -15.22 2.38
N LEU A 317 0.84 -15.46 2.72
CA LEU A 317 1.69 -16.44 2.02
C LEU A 317 1.20 -17.89 2.18
N LYS A 318 0.66 -18.26 3.35
CA LYS A 318 0.08 -19.60 3.57
C LYS A 318 -1.15 -19.80 2.70
N GLU A 319 -2.01 -18.80 2.59
CA GLU A 319 -3.19 -18.85 1.76
C GLU A 319 -2.83 -18.96 0.27
N ALA A 320 -1.92 -18.10 -0.20
CA ALA A 320 -1.38 -18.20 -1.55
C ALA A 320 -0.81 -19.59 -1.85
N LYS A 321 -0.06 -20.19 -0.92
CA LYS A 321 0.49 -21.54 -1.07
C LYS A 321 -0.59 -22.63 -1.22
N ARG A 322 -1.76 -22.48 -0.60
CA ARG A 322 -2.87 -23.47 -0.71
C ARG A 322 -3.44 -23.55 -2.12
N THR A 323 -3.33 -22.48 -2.91
CA THR A 323 -3.79 -22.45 -4.31
C THR A 323 -3.01 -23.41 -5.22
N LYS A 324 -1.78 -23.79 -4.82
CA LYS A 324 -0.84 -24.59 -5.63
C LYS A 324 -0.55 -23.99 -7.01
N ALA A 325 -0.72 -22.67 -7.17
CA ALA A 325 -0.32 -21.98 -8.38
C ALA A 325 1.22 -22.01 -8.55
N ASP A 326 1.69 -21.74 -9.77
CA ASP A 326 3.13 -21.69 -10.07
C ASP A 326 3.78 -20.44 -9.49
N ALA A 327 3.03 -19.34 -9.37
CA ALA A 327 3.54 -18.06 -8.87
C ALA A 327 2.48 -17.21 -8.15
N ILE A 328 2.96 -16.25 -7.36
CA ILE A 328 2.14 -15.17 -6.78
C ILE A 328 2.34 -13.94 -7.64
N VAL A 329 1.26 -13.28 -8.07
CA VAL A 329 1.32 -12.00 -8.78
C VAL A 329 0.73 -10.86 -7.94
N THR A 330 1.38 -9.71 -7.95
CA THR A 330 0.89 -8.47 -7.35
C THR A 330 1.01 -7.32 -8.34
N TYR A 331 0.18 -6.30 -8.18
CA TYR A 331 0.20 -5.05 -8.94
C TYR A 331 0.43 -3.84 -8.03
N CYS A 332 0.86 -4.08 -6.79
CA CYS A 332 1.25 -3.06 -5.84
C CYS A 332 2.70 -3.29 -5.39
N ALA A 333 3.56 -2.30 -5.62
CA ALA A 333 4.98 -2.37 -5.24
C ALA A 333 5.19 -2.55 -3.73
N GLY A 334 4.30 -2.03 -2.88
CA GLY A 334 4.35 -2.28 -1.43
C GLY A 334 4.07 -3.74 -1.05
N CYS A 335 3.12 -4.37 -1.75
CA CYS A 335 2.86 -5.81 -1.58
C CYS A 335 4.03 -6.64 -2.09
N LEU A 336 4.66 -6.25 -3.20
CA LEU A 336 5.87 -6.92 -3.71
C LEU A 336 7.00 -6.89 -2.68
N GLN A 337 7.27 -5.71 -2.09
CA GLN A 337 8.32 -5.56 -1.07
C GLN A 337 8.05 -6.42 0.16
N GLU A 338 6.85 -6.32 0.75
CA GLU A 338 6.50 -7.01 1.99
C GLU A 338 6.55 -8.53 1.81
N LEU A 339 5.86 -9.05 0.78
CA LEU A 339 5.84 -10.48 0.49
C LEU A 339 7.26 -11.00 0.19
N SER A 340 8.03 -10.26 -0.62
CA SER A 340 9.40 -10.68 -0.97
C SER A 340 10.34 -10.66 0.24
N THR A 341 10.14 -9.74 1.19
CA THR A 341 10.91 -9.66 2.43
C THR A 341 10.64 -10.88 3.30
N VAL A 342 9.37 -11.17 3.60
CA VAL A 342 9.02 -12.30 4.48
C VAL A 342 9.25 -13.65 3.82
N GLN A 343 9.17 -13.74 2.49
CA GLN A 343 9.50 -14.97 1.76
C GLN A 343 10.97 -15.40 1.93
N THR A 344 11.87 -14.49 2.34
CA THR A 344 13.25 -14.86 2.69
C THR A 344 13.35 -15.70 3.96
N LEU A 345 12.37 -15.61 4.85
CA LEU A 345 12.26 -16.39 6.09
C LEU A 345 11.26 -17.54 5.97
N TYR A 346 10.17 -17.33 5.25
CA TYR A 346 9.11 -18.31 5.03
C TYR A 346 8.89 -18.55 3.53
N SER A 347 9.58 -19.54 2.97
CA SER A 347 9.45 -19.86 1.55
C SER A 347 8.13 -20.57 1.25
N THR A 348 7.38 -20.04 0.27
CA THR A 348 6.21 -20.73 -0.30
C THR A 348 6.59 -21.74 -1.38
N GLY A 349 7.81 -21.64 -1.94
CA GLY A 349 8.20 -22.33 -3.17
C GLY A 349 7.73 -21.63 -4.45
N MET A 350 6.86 -20.62 -4.34
CA MET A 350 6.29 -19.88 -5.47
C MET A 350 7.04 -18.55 -5.65
N PRO A 351 7.64 -18.26 -6.82
CA PRO A 351 8.15 -16.91 -7.09
C PRO A 351 7.03 -15.86 -6.99
N ILE A 352 7.38 -14.67 -6.50
CA ILE A 352 6.51 -13.50 -6.48
C ILE A 352 6.89 -12.60 -7.66
N TYR A 353 5.91 -12.25 -8.49
CA TYR A 353 6.04 -11.34 -9.61
C TYR A 353 5.25 -10.05 -9.37
N HIS A 354 5.81 -8.93 -9.81
CA HIS A 354 5.01 -7.77 -10.14
C HIS A 354 4.35 -7.99 -11.52
N ILE A 355 3.14 -7.46 -11.73
CA ILE A 355 2.43 -7.57 -13.02
C ILE A 355 3.26 -7.07 -14.21
N ILE A 356 4.07 -6.01 -14.00
CA ILE A 356 4.99 -5.48 -15.02
C ILE A 356 6.00 -6.54 -15.46
N GLU A 357 6.45 -7.44 -14.58
CA GLU A 357 7.42 -8.49 -14.94
C GLU A 357 6.78 -9.58 -15.81
N LEU A 358 5.50 -9.93 -15.56
CA LEU A 358 4.78 -10.87 -16.43
C LEU A 358 4.46 -10.24 -17.80
N LEU A 359 4.09 -8.96 -17.82
CA LEU A 359 3.89 -8.23 -19.06
C LEU A 359 5.19 -8.08 -19.86
N GLN A 360 6.33 -7.88 -19.22
CA GLN A 360 7.65 -7.90 -19.87
C GLN A 360 7.85 -9.22 -20.62
N MET A 361 7.60 -10.35 -19.96
CA MET A 361 7.70 -11.67 -20.59
C MET A 361 6.78 -11.78 -21.81
N ALA A 362 5.54 -11.28 -21.71
CA ALA A 362 4.54 -11.33 -22.77
C ALA A 362 4.91 -10.49 -24.00
N ILE A 363 5.59 -9.34 -23.82
CA ILE A 363 6.09 -8.49 -24.93
C ILE A 363 7.48 -8.94 -25.44
N GLY A 364 8.01 -10.05 -24.91
CA GLY A 364 9.29 -10.62 -25.32
C GLY A 364 10.53 -10.05 -24.61
N GLU A 365 10.35 -9.26 -23.57
CA GLU A 365 11.42 -8.79 -22.68
C GLU A 365 11.75 -9.83 -21.60
N LYS A 366 12.96 -9.74 -21.03
CA LYS A 366 13.39 -10.57 -19.90
C LYS A 366 13.42 -9.71 -18.64
N PRO A 367 12.49 -9.91 -17.68
CA PRO A 367 12.49 -9.13 -16.45
C PRO A 367 13.74 -9.40 -15.61
N LEU A 368 14.30 -8.33 -15.03
CA LEU A 368 15.54 -8.40 -14.23
C LEU A 368 15.37 -9.15 -12.90
N ARG A 369 14.17 -9.13 -12.32
CA ARG A 369 13.78 -9.89 -11.11
C ARG A 369 14.74 -9.75 -9.92
N ARG A 370 14.84 -8.54 -9.36
CA ARG A 370 15.67 -8.25 -8.17
C ARG A 370 14.91 -8.30 -6.84
N ASN A 371 13.61 -8.63 -6.83
CA ASN A 371 12.77 -8.58 -5.63
C ASN A 371 13.26 -9.45 -4.47
N ARG A 372 13.81 -10.64 -4.73
CA ARG A 372 14.36 -11.51 -3.66
C ARG A 372 15.58 -10.89 -2.98
N GLU A 373 16.46 -10.26 -3.74
CA GLU A 373 17.61 -9.52 -3.19
C GLU A 373 17.14 -8.31 -2.38
N ARG A 374 16.18 -7.54 -2.91
CA ARG A 374 15.58 -6.41 -2.20
C ARG A 374 14.91 -6.84 -0.89
N GLY A 375 14.20 -7.95 -0.89
CA GLY A 375 13.62 -8.54 0.32
C GLY A 375 14.67 -8.88 1.39
N ARG A 376 15.83 -9.43 0.98
CA ARG A 376 16.95 -9.68 1.89
C ARG A 376 17.54 -8.40 2.46
N GLN A 377 17.71 -7.37 1.64
CA GLN A 377 18.22 -6.07 2.09
C GLN A 377 17.28 -5.41 3.10
N LEU A 378 15.97 -5.43 2.82
CA LEU A 378 14.94 -4.93 3.73
C LEU A 378 15.01 -5.65 5.09
N LEU A 379 15.06 -6.99 5.06
CA LEU A 379 15.17 -7.79 6.27
C LEU A 379 16.44 -7.47 7.08
N LEU A 380 17.60 -7.37 6.42
CA LEU A 380 18.87 -6.99 7.07
C LEU A 380 18.81 -5.58 7.66
N GLY A 381 18.14 -4.65 6.98
CA GLY A 381 17.90 -3.30 7.47
C GLY A 381 17.08 -3.29 8.76
N VAL A 382 16.01 -4.08 8.81
CA VAL A 382 15.18 -4.29 10.00
C VAL A 382 16.03 -4.83 11.16
N PHE A 383 16.74 -5.94 10.95
CA PHE A 383 17.58 -6.53 12.00
C PHE A 383 18.65 -5.57 12.54
N ARG A 384 19.35 -4.86 11.64
CA ARG A 384 20.46 -3.99 12.01
C ARG A 384 20.03 -2.70 12.71
N ASN A 385 18.90 -2.11 12.32
CA ASN A 385 18.53 -0.76 12.75
C ASN A 385 17.42 -0.73 13.81
N GLN A 386 16.84 -1.88 14.14
CA GLN A 386 15.80 -1.97 15.18
C GLN A 386 16.32 -2.59 16.48
N PHE A 387 17.44 -3.30 16.50
CA PHE A 387 18.10 -3.63 17.76
C PHE A 387 19.01 -2.47 18.19
N PRO A 388 18.97 -1.98 19.45
CA PRO A 388 18.17 -2.44 20.60
C PRO A 388 16.78 -1.79 20.76
N LYS A 389 16.35 -0.92 19.82
CA LYS A 389 15.08 -0.18 19.86
C LYS A 389 13.82 -1.07 20.02
N LEU A 390 13.87 -2.34 19.63
CA LEU A 390 12.75 -3.29 19.75
C LEU A 390 12.29 -3.51 21.19
N VAL A 391 13.23 -3.52 22.13
CA VAL A 391 12.97 -3.75 23.57
C VAL A 391 12.94 -2.44 24.37
N SER A 392 13.12 -1.30 23.70
CA SER A 392 13.06 0.00 24.35
C SER A 392 11.61 0.34 24.73
N VAL A 393 11.44 0.88 25.93
CA VAL A 393 10.18 1.47 26.40
C VAL A 393 10.06 2.95 26.01
N GLU A 394 11.11 3.53 25.44
CA GLU A 394 11.12 4.93 25.02
C GLU A 394 10.13 5.18 23.87
N ARG A 395 9.55 6.37 23.90
CA ARG A 395 8.60 6.84 22.89
C ARG A 395 9.04 8.20 22.35
N PHE A 396 8.65 8.48 21.11
CA PHE A 396 8.95 9.73 20.42
C PHE A 396 7.69 10.29 19.77
N TYR A 397 7.64 11.61 19.61
CA TYR A 397 6.56 12.25 18.85
C TYR A 397 7.02 12.44 17.41
N ALA A 398 6.13 12.19 16.46
CA ALA A 398 6.46 12.37 15.05
C ALA A 398 6.81 13.85 14.79
N GLU A 399 8.05 14.10 14.38
CA GLU A 399 8.56 15.44 14.15
C GLU A 399 7.92 16.09 12.90
N LYS A 400 8.18 17.39 12.73
CA LYS A 400 7.86 18.08 11.49
C LYS A 400 8.68 17.48 10.35
N ILE A 401 8.06 17.33 9.18
CA ILE A 401 8.73 16.90 7.98
C ILE A 401 9.56 18.09 7.48
N GLU A 402 10.85 18.10 7.80
CA GLU A 402 11.76 19.18 7.45
C GLU A 402 12.03 19.27 5.93
N LYS A 403 12.29 20.51 5.47
CA LYS A 403 12.64 20.96 4.11
C LYS A 403 11.49 20.89 3.10
N ASP A 404 11.12 22.03 2.51
CA ASP A 404 10.36 22.07 1.25
C ASP A 404 11.23 21.58 0.06
N PHE A 405 10.59 21.25 -1.06
CA PHE A 405 11.31 20.97 -2.32
C PHE A 405 11.97 22.26 -2.83
N ILE A 406 13.14 22.62 -2.29
CA ILE A 406 13.97 23.68 -2.87
C ILE A 406 14.62 23.14 -4.15
#